data_AF-A0AAD1XHD9-F1
#
_entry.id   AF-A0AAD1XHD9-F1
#
_cell.length_a   1.000
_cell.length_b   1.000
_cell.length_c   1.000
_cell.angle_alpha   90.00
_cell.angle_beta   90.00
_cell.angle_gamma   90.00
#
_symmetry.space_group_name_H-M   'P 1'
#
loop_
_entity.id
_entity.type
_entity.pdbx_description
1 polymer ?
#
loop_
_entity_poly.entity_id
_entity_poly.type
_entity_poly.pdbx_seq_one_letter_code
_entity_poly.pdbx_strand_id
1 'polypeptide(L)'
;MEKHEGEAKDENKEKLKKKLSPEEALARIQMEKIEEERLNQVFHVISSKSKKPSKKKKKKDEKDEEDDEDKMITPADLILLMNDMMKKINQRIEETKNECRPGEKQWKQGATGGGKDFDSKEDVFKKNQVQTPIKYKLSKSDAELMVWEVDDDADGKVSKEEFIKMYKRCKDDKNGLEPRKLFNLAYFLMFKPEYTGFVTEEDTLELLFVRYSRAHLDDEINAIFGDERSPIGNDDFVEREISFPEYIKKVNERAMKERKERKEAKKKRDDELMQ
;
A
#
# COMPACT_ATOMS: atom_id res chain seq x y z
N MET A 1 23.50 -25.64 -55.83
CA MET A 1 23.90 -25.76 -54.42
C MET A 1 22.93 -24.90 -53.63
N GLU A 2 21.78 -25.47 -53.32
CA GLU A 2 20.79 -24.90 -52.39
C GLU A 2 20.85 -25.77 -51.13
N LYS A 3 21.04 -25.12 -49.97
CA LYS A 3 20.63 -25.55 -48.62
C LYS A 3 21.33 -24.64 -47.62
N HIS A 4 20.57 -23.77 -46.95
CA HIS A 4 20.63 -23.46 -45.51
C HIS A 4 19.83 -22.17 -45.22
N GLU A 5 18.51 -22.25 -45.35
CA GLU A 5 17.57 -21.33 -44.69
C GLU A 5 16.45 -22.18 -44.09
N GLY A 6 16.64 -22.70 -42.87
CA GLY A 6 15.69 -23.68 -42.35
C GLY A 6 15.68 -23.97 -40.86
N GLU A 7 16.41 -23.24 -40.00
CA GLU A 7 16.51 -23.64 -38.57
C GLU A 7 16.16 -22.55 -37.55
N ALA A 8 15.81 -21.32 -37.96
CA ALA A 8 15.54 -20.22 -37.01
C ALA A 8 14.04 -19.96 -36.70
N LYS A 9 13.10 -20.78 -37.18
CA LYS A 9 11.65 -20.50 -37.08
C LYS A 9 10.84 -21.37 -36.11
N ASP A 10 11.42 -22.43 -35.54
CA ASP A 10 10.67 -23.36 -34.68
C ASP A 10 10.81 -23.10 -33.17
N GLU A 11 11.91 -22.53 -32.69
CA GLU A 11 12.05 -22.26 -31.24
C GLU A 11 11.14 -21.13 -30.73
N ASN A 12 10.65 -20.25 -31.61
CA ASN A 12 9.78 -19.14 -31.23
C ASN A 12 8.28 -19.50 -31.24
N LYS A 13 7.89 -20.65 -31.81
CA LYS A 13 6.50 -21.13 -31.76
C LYS A 13 6.20 -21.95 -30.52
N GLU A 14 7.21 -22.58 -29.91
CA GLU A 14 7.04 -23.44 -28.74
C GLU A 14 6.89 -22.65 -27.43
N LYS A 15 7.39 -21.40 -27.37
CA LYS A 15 7.20 -20.50 -26.23
C LYS A 15 5.83 -19.81 -26.18
N LEU A 16 5.00 -19.96 -27.21
CA LEU A 16 3.74 -19.20 -27.35
C LEU A 16 2.45 -19.99 -27.03
N LYS A 17 2.51 -21.23 -26.52
CA LYS A 17 1.31 -22.01 -26.13
C LYS A 17 1.51 -22.88 -24.89
N LYS A 18 2.01 -22.34 -23.79
CA LYS A 18 1.54 -22.84 -22.48
C LYS A 18 0.13 -22.28 -22.28
N LYS A 19 -0.87 -23.02 -22.75
CA LYS A 19 -2.26 -22.77 -22.35
C LYS A 19 -2.28 -22.91 -20.83
N LEU A 20 -2.64 -21.84 -20.11
CA LEU A 20 -2.85 -21.90 -18.66
C LEU A 20 -3.77 -23.09 -18.36
N SER A 21 -3.47 -23.81 -17.28
CA SER A 21 -4.36 -24.84 -16.77
C SER A 21 -5.76 -24.25 -16.56
N PRO A 22 -6.84 -24.99 -16.81
CA PRO A 22 -8.19 -24.55 -16.46
C PRO A 22 -8.30 -24.08 -15.01
N GLU A 23 -7.53 -24.69 -14.10
CA GLU A 23 -7.44 -24.29 -12.69
C GLU A 23 -6.74 -22.94 -12.49
N GLU A 24 -5.66 -22.69 -13.22
CA GLU A 24 -4.96 -21.39 -13.23
C GLU A 24 -5.83 -20.28 -13.86
N ALA A 25 -6.60 -20.62 -14.89
CA ALA A 25 -7.55 -19.69 -15.51
C ALA A 25 -8.73 -19.37 -14.59
N LEU A 26 -9.26 -20.37 -13.86
CA LEU A 26 -10.34 -20.17 -12.90
C LEU A 26 -9.87 -19.34 -11.71
N ALA A 27 -8.68 -19.64 -11.20
CA ALA A 27 -8.02 -18.83 -10.18
C ALA A 27 -7.88 -17.39 -10.68
N ARG A 28 -7.43 -17.17 -11.92
CA ARG A 28 -7.28 -15.82 -12.49
C ARG A 28 -8.59 -15.03 -12.57
N ILE A 29 -9.67 -15.69 -12.96
CA ILE A 29 -11.00 -15.07 -13.03
C ILE A 29 -11.54 -14.76 -11.62
N GLN A 30 -11.33 -15.63 -10.64
CA GLN A 30 -11.73 -15.37 -9.25
C GLN A 30 -10.87 -14.28 -8.60
N MET A 31 -9.58 -14.27 -8.92
CA MET A 31 -8.59 -13.26 -8.50
C MET A 31 -8.98 -11.85 -8.99
N GLU A 32 -9.43 -11.73 -10.24
CA GLU A 32 -9.91 -10.46 -10.79
C GLU A 32 -11.16 -9.95 -10.06
N LYS A 33 -12.05 -10.83 -9.59
CA LYS A 33 -13.27 -10.43 -8.85
C LYS A 33 -12.97 -9.87 -7.46
N ILE A 34 -12.05 -10.49 -6.71
CA ILE A 34 -11.69 -10.01 -5.36
C ILE A 34 -11.04 -8.63 -5.47
N GLU A 35 -10.10 -8.46 -6.40
CA GLU A 35 -9.48 -7.15 -6.63
C GLU A 35 -10.51 -6.10 -7.06
N GLU A 36 -11.42 -6.44 -7.96
CA GLU A 36 -12.48 -5.53 -8.43
C GLU A 36 -13.42 -5.12 -7.29
N GLU A 37 -13.83 -6.06 -6.44
CA GLU A 37 -14.68 -5.77 -5.29
C GLU A 37 -13.98 -4.82 -4.30
N ARG A 38 -12.73 -5.11 -3.94
CA ARG A 38 -11.93 -4.23 -3.06
C ARG A 38 -11.73 -2.85 -3.69
N LEU A 39 -11.46 -2.78 -4.99
CA LEU A 39 -11.29 -1.52 -5.70
C LEU A 39 -12.56 -0.68 -5.70
N ASN A 40 -13.73 -1.32 -5.91
CA ASN A 40 -15.03 -0.67 -5.85
C ASN A 40 -15.34 -0.13 -4.44
N GLN A 41 -15.03 -0.91 -3.40
CA GLN A 41 -15.16 -0.47 -2.01
C GLN A 41 -14.31 0.78 -1.73
N VAL A 42 -13.06 0.78 -2.20
CA VAL A 42 -12.15 1.92 -2.05
C VAL A 42 -12.70 3.16 -2.77
N PHE A 43 -13.19 3.01 -4.00
CA PHE A 43 -13.80 4.12 -4.73
C PHE A 43 -14.99 4.72 -3.98
N HIS A 44 -15.88 3.86 -3.48
CA HIS A 44 -17.05 4.28 -2.71
C HIS A 44 -16.65 5.03 -1.43
N VAL A 45 -15.60 4.57 -0.74
CA VAL A 45 -15.13 5.18 0.50
C VAL A 45 -14.51 6.55 0.26
N ILE A 46 -13.71 6.69 -0.79
CA ILE A 46 -13.13 7.98 -1.15
C ILE A 46 -14.26 8.96 -1.52
N SER A 47 -15.15 8.57 -2.45
CA SER A 47 -16.20 9.45 -2.97
C SER A 47 -17.29 9.81 -1.95
N SER A 48 -17.49 9.00 -0.91
CA SER A 48 -18.56 9.24 0.08
C SER A 48 -18.18 10.24 1.18
N LYS A 49 -16.89 10.61 1.31
CA LYS A 49 -16.42 11.41 2.46
C LYS A 49 -16.73 12.92 2.32
N SER A 50 -16.83 13.50 1.13
CA SER A 50 -17.09 14.95 0.96
C SER A 50 -18.51 15.42 1.24
N LYS A 51 -19.51 14.53 1.40
CA LYS A 51 -20.89 14.97 1.66
C LYS A 51 -20.95 15.64 3.04
N LYS A 52 -20.90 16.99 3.08
CA LYS A 52 -21.36 17.77 4.25
C LYS A 52 -22.75 17.25 4.62
N PRO A 53 -23.08 17.05 5.91
CA PRO A 53 -24.45 16.74 6.29
C PRO A 53 -25.32 17.91 5.85
N SER A 54 -26.02 17.75 4.72
CA SER A 54 -26.95 18.75 4.25
C SER A 54 -28.05 18.81 5.31
N LYS A 55 -28.23 19.99 5.92
CA LYS A 55 -29.36 20.23 6.82
C LYS A 55 -30.63 20.18 5.98
N LYS A 56 -31.20 18.99 5.74
CA LYS A 56 -32.55 18.83 5.22
C LYS A 56 -33.38 17.92 6.13
N LYS A 57 -34.32 18.59 6.79
CA LYS A 57 -35.59 18.16 7.37
C LYS A 57 -35.91 16.65 7.33
N LYS A 58 -36.19 16.13 8.53
CA LYS A 58 -37.09 14.99 8.80
C LYS A 58 -38.28 14.92 7.82
N LYS A 59 -38.30 13.87 6.99
CA LYS A 59 -39.45 13.02 6.60
C LYS A 59 -38.84 11.86 5.80
N LYS A 60 -38.60 10.72 6.43
CA LYS A 60 -39.50 9.56 6.63
C LYS A 60 -39.65 8.75 5.33
N ASP A 61 -39.00 7.59 5.37
CA ASP A 61 -39.26 6.33 4.64
C ASP A 61 -39.42 6.40 3.12
N GLU A 62 -38.29 6.41 2.40
CA GLU A 62 -38.17 5.80 1.08
C GLU A 62 -36.71 5.40 0.86
N LYS A 63 -36.51 4.20 0.32
CA LYS A 63 -35.22 3.58 0.07
C LYS A 63 -34.66 4.22 -1.21
N ASP A 64 -34.05 5.38 -1.08
CA ASP A 64 -33.29 6.00 -2.17
C ASP A 64 -32.02 5.16 -2.38
N GLU A 65 -32.09 4.18 -3.27
CA GLU A 65 -30.91 3.73 -4.04
C GLU A 65 -30.46 4.94 -4.87
N GLU A 66 -29.73 5.86 -4.22
CA GLU A 66 -29.09 6.99 -4.88
C GLU A 66 -28.04 6.39 -5.82
N ASP A 67 -28.34 6.39 -7.13
CA ASP A 67 -27.54 5.76 -8.19
C ASP A 67 -26.04 6.06 -7.98
N ASP A 68 -25.25 5.00 -7.79
CA ASP A 68 -23.80 5.09 -7.58
C ASP A 68 -23.05 5.68 -8.80
N GLU A 69 -23.74 5.91 -9.93
CA GLU A 69 -23.17 6.38 -11.20
C GLU A 69 -22.67 7.83 -11.16
N ASP A 70 -23.21 8.69 -10.29
CA ASP A 70 -22.80 10.11 -10.22
C ASP A 70 -21.70 10.40 -9.18
N LYS A 71 -21.19 9.36 -8.50
CA LYS A 71 -20.14 9.55 -7.49
C LYS A 71 -18.80 9.75 -8.16
N MET A 72 -18.17 10.89 -7.87
CA MET A 72 -16.84 11.24 -8.36
C MET A 72 -15.90 11.56 -7.20
N ILE A 73 -14.63 11.23 -7.36
CA ILE A 73 -13.59 11.57 -6.39
C ILE A 73 -13.10 12.99 -6.67
N THR A 74 -13.15 13.85 -5.67
CA THR A 74 -12.62 15.22 -5.76
C THR A 74 -11.32 15.36 -4.96
N PRO A 75 -10.49 16.40 -5.20
CA PRO A 75 -9.34 16.68 -4.35
C PRO A 75 -9.73 16.85 -2.86
N ALA A 76 -10.93 17.36 -2.57
CA ALA A 76 -11.42 17.54 -1.22
C ALA A 76 -11.70 16.21 -0.51
N ASP A 77 -12.20 15.20 -1.24
CA ASP A 77 -12.41 13.85 -0.72
C ASP A 77 -11.10 13.24 -0.24
N LEU A 78 -10.05 13.32 -1.08
CA LEU A 78 -8.72 12.80 -0.77
C LEU A 78 -8.14 13.47 0.48
N ILE A 79 -8.23 14.81 0.56
CA ILE A 79 -7.76 15.57 1.73
C ILE A 79 -8.51 15.13 2.99
N LEU A 80 -9.83 14.97 2.92
CA LEU A 80 -10.64 14.59 4.08
C LEU A 80 -10.31 13.17 4.55
N LEU A 81 -10.24 12.22 3.62
CA LEU A 81 -9.87 10.83 3.90
C LEU A 81 -8.50 10.77 4.56
N MET A 82 -7.52 11.47 4.01
CA MET A 82 -6.16 11.41 4.54
C MET A 82 -6.06 12.07 5.92
N ASN A 83 -6.76 13.18 6.16
CA ASN A 83 -6.83 13.78 7.49
C ASN A 83 -7.51 12.85 8.51
N ASP A 84 -8.58 12.14 8.12
CA ASP A 84 -9.27 11.15 8.96
C ASP A 84 -8.34 9.99 9.32
N MET A 85 -7.64 9.41 8.34
CA MET A 85 -6.64 8.37 8.57
C MET A 85 -5.52 8.84 9.49
N MET A 86 -4.95 10.03 9.26
CA MET A 86 -3.89 10.58 10.10
C MET A 86 -4.35 10.86 11.52
N LYS A 87 -5.62 11.23 11.72
CA LYS A 87 -6.20 11.40 13.05
C LYS A 87 -6.30 10.05 13.78
N LYS A 88 -6.78 9.00 13.10
CA LYS A 88 -6.84 7.64 13.67
C LYS A 88 -5.45 7.11 14.03
N ILE A 89 -4.47 7.33 13.16
CA ILE A 89 -3.07 6.97 13.40
C ILE A 89 -2.55 7.61 14.67
N ASN A 90 -2.68 8.94 14.80
CA ASN A 90 -2.21 9.65 15.98
C ASN A 90 -2.99 9.25 17.25
N GLN A 91 -4.30 8.98 17.15
CA GLN A 91 -5.09 8.50 18.28
C GLN A 91 -4.55 7.16 18.80
N ARG A 92 -4.32 6.18 17.91
CA ARG A 92 -3.78 4.88 18.28
C ARG A 92 -2.38 4.98 18.91
N ILE A 93 -1.52 5.84 18.36
CA ILE A 93 -0.18 6.12 18.91
C ILE A 93 -0.28 6.68 20.35
N GLU A 94 -1.26 7.52 20.65
CA GLU A 94 -1.45 8.03 22.01
C GLU A 94 -2.05 6.98 22.95
N GLU A 95 -2.95 6.11 22.47
CA GLU A 95 -3.50 4.98 23.22
C GLU A 95 -2.39 4.01 23.64
N THR A 96 -1.51 3.61 22.73
CA THR A 96 -0.37 2.71 23.04
C THR A 96 0.63 3.35 24.00
N LYS A 97 0.88 4.67 23.90
CA LYS A 97 1.70 5.40 24.90
C LYS A 97 1.10 5.36 26.30
N ASN A 98 -0.22 5.46 26.41
CA ASN A 98 -0.92 5.46 27.70
C ASN A 98 -0.95 4.05 28.32
N GLU A 99 -1.11 3.00 27.50
CA GLU A 99 -1.05 1.61 27.94
C GLU A 99 0.36 1.22 28.44
N CYS A 100 1.42 1.73 27.82
CA CYS A 100 2.81 1.56 28.27
C CYS A 100 3.21 2.40 29.51
N ARG A 101 2.26 3.03 30.22
CA ARG A 101 2.49 3.59 31.57
C ARG A 101 1.95 2.70 32.70
N PRO A 102 2.43 1.45 32.91
CA PRO A 102 2.18 0.77 34.17
C PRO A 102 3.04 1.40 35.26
N GLY A 103 2.43 2.30 36.05
CA GLY A 103 2.83 2.63 37.41
C GLY A 103 4.26 3.12 37.64
N GLU A 104 4.53 4.41 37.38
CA GLU A 104 5.53 5.17 38.15
C GLU A 104 5.07 5.35 39.60
N LYS A 105 4.95 4.26 40.36
CA LYS A 105 4.83 4.32 41.82
C LYS A 105 5.75 3.27 42.42
N GLN A 106 6.76 3.79 43.11
CA GLN A 106 7.54 3.14 44.16
C GLN A 106 8.74 2.27 43.74
N TRP A 107 9.84 2.93 43.38
CA TRP A 107 11.18 2.46 43.76
C TRP A 107 11.92 3.61 44.44
N LYS A 108 11.57 3.90 45.70
CA LYS A 108 12.44 4.69 46.58
C LYS A 108 13.30 3.73 47.40
N GLN A 109 14.60 3.80 47.10
CA GLN A 109 15.75 3.59 47.99
C GLN A 109 15.94 2.19 48.58
N GLY A 110 16.92 1.48 48.02
CA GLY A 110 17.46 0.26 48.62
C GLY A 110 18.44 -0.46 47.69
N ALA A 111 19.57 0.16 47.32
CA ALA A 111 20.70 -0.55 46.72
C ALA A 111 21.99 0.29 46.84
N THR A 112 22.59 0.27 48.03
CA THR A 112 24.03 0.48 48.21
C THR A 112 24.73 -0.85 47.91
N GLY A 113 25.47 -0.93 46.81
CA GLY A 113 26.28 -2.10 46.48
C GLY A 113 26.88 -1.99 45.09
N GLY A 114 28.18 -1.72 45.02
CA GLY A 114 28.91 -1.38 43.80
C GLY A 114 28.99 -2.50 42.76
N GLY A 115 28.87 -2.08 41.51
CA GLY A 115 29.25 -2.81 40.30
C GLY A 115 29.13 -1.84 39.12
N LYS A 116 30.26 -1.36 38.61
CA LYS A 116 30.31 -0.61 37.35
C LYS A 116 30.19 -1.63 36.24
N ASP A 117 29.11 -1.56 35.48
CA ASP A 117 29.14 -1.46 34.02
C ASP A 117 27.83 -0.83 33.57
N PHE A 118 27.99 0.27 32.83
CA PHE A 118 26.94 1.11 32.30
C PHE A 118 26.53 0.48 30.97
N ASP A 119 25.34 -0.10 30.90
CA ASP A 119 24.56 0.09 29.68
C ASP A 119 23.12 0.42 30.03
N SER A 120 22.77 1.60 29.54
CA SER A 120 21.70 2.45 30.04
C SER A 120 20.32 1.81 29.86
N LYS A 121 19.47 1.95 30.89
CA LYS A 121 18.01 1.72 30.79
C LYS A 121 17.34 2.55 29.67
N GLU A 122 18.07 3.46 29.03
CA GLU A 122 17.66 4.19 27.84
C GLU A 122 17.63 3.33 26.57
N ASP A 123 18.39 2.24 26.47
CA ASP A 123 18.40 1.40 25.26
C ASP A 123 17.23 0.41 25.18
N VAL A 124 16.63 0.04 26.32
CA VAL A 124 15.34 -0.67 26.33
C VAL A 124 14.19 0.30 26.01
N PHE A 125 14.33 1.58 26.38
CA PHE A 125 13.31 2.60 26.11
C PHE A 125 13.33 3.10 24.65
N LYS A 126 14.47 3.04 23.96
CA LYS A 126 14.59 3.33 22.51
C LYS A 126 13.96 2.26 21.61
N LYS A 127 13.69 1.06 22.13
CA LYS A 127 13.15 -0.06 21.34
C LYS A 127 11.62 -0.17 21.40
N ASN A 128 10.99 0.51 22.35
CA ASN A 128 9.59 0.88 22.19
C ASN A 128 9.58 1.98 21.14
N GLN A 129 9.14 1.65 19.93
CA GLN A 129 8.89 2.61 18.86
C GLN A 129 7.83 3.62 19.34
N VAL A 130 8.23 4.59 20.16
CA VAL A 130 7.41 5.75 20.49
C VAL A 130 7.43 6.59 19.22
N GLN A 131 6.60 6.19 18.25
CA GLN A 131 6.42 6.93 17.02
C GLN A 131 6.00 8.34 17.43
N THR A 132 6.85 9.31 17.12
CA THR A 132 6.47 10.72 17.24
C THR A 132 5.20 10.95 16.43
N PRO A 133 4.28 11.82 16.86
CA PRO A 133 3.06 12.09 16.11
C PRO A 133 3.38 12.36 14.64
N ILE A 134 2.83 11.54 13.75
CA ILE A 134 3.18 11.61 12.33
C ILE A 134 2.54 12.87 11.77
N LYS A 135 3.36 13.88 11.47
CA LYS A 135 2.93 15.15 10.89
C LYS A 135 2.81 15.04 9.37
N TYR A 136 2.02 14.09 8.89
CA TYR A 136 1.70 13.98 7.48
C TYR A 136 0.37 14.68 7.20
N LYS A 137 0.36 15.60 6.23
CA LYS A 137 -0.82 16.36 5.83
C LYS A 137 -0.82 16.49 4.31
N LEU A 138 -1.91 16.10 3.64
CA LEU A 138 -2.01 16.28 2.19
C LEU A 138 -2.11 17.77 1.93
N SER A 139 -1.19 18.31 1.14
CA SER A 139 -1.36 19.66 0.66
C SER A 139 -2.50 19.67 -0.38
N LYS A 140 -3.18 20.81 -0.52
CA LYS A 140 -4.23 20.96 -1.54
C LYS A 140 -3.66 20.70 -2.95
N SER A 141 -2.47 21.23 -3.22
CA SER A 141 -1.75 21.01 -4.48
C SER A 141 -1.39 19.53 -4.72
N ASP A 142 -1.04 18.77 -3.68
CA ASP A 142 -0.77 17.34 -3.84
C ASP A 142 -2.05 16.56 -4.17
N ALA A 143 -3.16 16.91 -3.53
CA ALA A 143 -4.45 16.29 -3.83
C ALA A 143 -4.94 16.63 -5.25
N GLU A 144 -4.77 17.87 -5.69
CA GLU A 144 -5.05 18.29 -7.06
C GLU A 144 -4.17 17.53 -8.05
N LEU A 145 -2.88 17.37 -7.76
CA LEU A 145 -1.97 16.59 -8.60
C LEU A 145 -2.34 15.11 -8.64
N MET A 146 -2.79 14.52 -7.53
CA MET A 146 -3.28 13.13 -7.50
C MET A 146 -4.50 12.91 -8.39
N VAL A 147 -5.43 13.87 -8.42
CA VAL A 147 -6.59 13.83 -9.33
C VAL A 147 -6.14 14.05 -10.77
N TRP A 148 -5.31 15.05 -11.01
CA TRP A 148 -4.81 15.42 -12.33
C TRP A 148 -3.99 14.31 -13.02
N GLU A 149 -3.34 13.43 -12.25
CA GLU A 149 -2.64 12.24 -12.78
C GLU A 149 -3.58 11.23 -13.47
N VAL A 150 -4.89 11.32 -13.21
CA VAL A 150 -5.88 10.29 -13.55
C VAL A 150 -7.07 10.82 -14.35
N ASP A 151 -7.45 12.06 -14.09
CA ASP A 151 -8.49 12.82 -14.77
C ASP A 151 -8.17 12.95 -16.28
N ASP A 152 -8.84 12.15 -17.10
CA ASP A 152 -8.62 12.06 -18.55
C ASP A 152 -9.46 13.11 -19.31
N ASP A 153 -10.60 13.53 -18.76
CA ASP A 153 -11.52 14.50 -19.36
C ASP A 153 -11.32 15.95 -18.88
N ALA A 154 -10.40 16.15 -17.92
CA ALA A 154 -10.01 17.41 -17.30
C ALA A 154 -11.16 18.13 -16.57
N ASP A 155 -12.12 17.39 -16.01
CA ASP A 155 -13.24 17.95 -15.24
C ASP A 155 -12.86 18.33 -13.79
N GLY A 156 -11.64 17.99 -13.36
CA GLY A 156 -11.09 18.26 -12.04
C GLY A 156 -11.52 17.24 -10.98
N LYS A 157 -12.04 16.09 -11.40
CA LYS A 157 -12.49 14.98 -10.57
C LYS A 157 -12.06 13.65 -11.19
N VAL A 158 -12.38 12.55 -10.54
CA VAL A 158 -12.12 11.20 -11.06
C VAL A 158 -13.40 10.39 -11.00
N SER A 159 -13.88 9.99 -12.17
CA SER A 159 -14.98 9.04 -12.36
C SER A 159 -14.58 7.60 -11.98
N LYS A 160 -15.55 6.71 -11.84
CA LYS A 160 -15.30 5.31 -11.52
C LYS A 160 -14.51 4.62 -12.65
N GLU A 161 -14.84 4.95 -13.89
CA GLU A 161 -14.19 4.43 -15.08
C GLU A 161 -12.71 4.81 -15.12
N GLU A 162 -12.38 6.08 -14.88
CA GLU A 162 -11.00 6.58 -14.82
C GLU A 162 -10.21 5.96 -13.67
N PHE A 163 -10.84 5.79 -12.50
CA PHE A 163 -10.23 5.14 -11.35
C PHE A 163 -9.85 3.69 -11.64
N ILE A 164 -10.76 2.93 -12.27
CA ILE A 164 -10.50 1.54 -12.70
C ILE A 164 -9.41 1.52 -13.79
N LYS A 165 -9.45 2.46 -14.74
CA LYS A 165 -8.46 2.57 -15.82
C LYS A 165 -7.06 2.87 -15.27
N MET A 166 -6.94 3.79 -14.31
CA MET A 166 -5.69 4.07 -13.59
C MET A 166 -5.16 2.80 -12.93
N TYR A 167 -6.01 2.06 -12.21
CA TYR A 167 -5.60 0.84 -11.53
C TYR A 167 -5.03 -0.19 -12.52
N LYS A 168 -5.73 -0.45 -13.62
CA LYS A 168 -5.29 -1.38 -14.67
C LYS A 168 -3.96 -0.96 -15.31
N ARG A 169 -3.82 0.33 -15.67
CA ARG A 169 -2.56 0.90 -16.20
C ARG A 169 -1.38 0.69 -15.26
N CYS A 170 -1.54 1.06 -14.00
CA CYS A 170 -0.47 0.95 -13.00
C CYS A 170 -0.14 -0.50 -12.63
N LYS A 171 -1.14 -1.41 -12.67
CA LYS A 171 -0.95 -2.84 -12.44
C LYS A 171 -0.09 -3.47 -13.54
N ASP A 172 -0.35 -3.12 -14.80
CA ASP A 172 0.35 -3.68 -15.96
C ASP A 172 1.63 -2.90 -16.34
N ASP A 173 1.93 -1.79 -15.65
CA ASP A 173 3.12 -0.98 -15.89
C ASP A 173 4.40 -1.66 -15.36
N LYS A 174 5.06 -2.38 -16.27
CA LYS A 174 6.38 -3.01 -16.06
C LYS A 174 7.52 -2.00 -16.03
N ASN A 175 7.31 -0.82 -16.60
CA ASN A 175 8.38 0.15 -16.78
C ASN A 175 8.52 1.09 -15.56
N GLY A 176 7.49 1.20 -14.73
CA GLY A 176 7.47 2.08 -13.57
C GLY A 176 7.43 3.56 -14.00
N LEU A 177 6.81 3.83 -15.15
CA LEU A 177 6.71 5.17 -15.73
C LEU A 177 5.34 5.81 -15.51
N GLU A 178 4.33 5.02 -15.13
CA GLU A 178 3.02 5.57 -14.81
C GLU A 178 3.07 6.40 -13.51
N PRO A 179 2.29 7.49 -13.43
CA PRO A 179 2.08 8.21 -12.17
C PRO A 179 1.33 7.31 -11.20
N ARG A 180 1.77 7.29 -9.94
CA ARG A 180 1.33 6.27 -8.95
C ARG A 180 0.82 6.86 -7.64
N LYS A 181 0.62 8.18 -7.52
CA LYS A 181 0.25 8.74 -6.21
C LYS A 181 -1.14 8.28 -5.79
N LEU A 182 -2.15 8.47 -6.64
CA LEU A 182 -3.51 8.00 -6.36
C LEU A 182 -3.57 6.47 -6.34
N PHE A 183 -2.83 5.80 -7.22
CA PHE A 183 -2.71 4.34 -7.22
C PHE A 183 -2.18 3.78 -5.90
N ASN A 184 -1.10 4.35 -5.35
CA ASN A 184 -0.50 3.87 -4.11
C ASN A 184 -1.45 4.06 -2.91
N LEU A 185 -2.21 5.16 -2.88
CA LEU A 185 -3.27 5.35 -1.90
C LEU A 185 -4.38 4.30 -2.07
N ALA A 186 -4.91 4.15 -3.28
CA ALA A 186 -5.96 3.18 -3.56
C ALA A 186 -5.53 1.76 -3.18
N TYR A 187 -4.32 1.35 -3.57
CA TYR A 187 -3.80 0.02 -3.28
C TYR A 187 -3.59 -0.22 -1.79
N PHE A 188 -3.11 0.78 -1.04
CA PHE A 188 -3.01 0.67 0.42
C PHE A 188 -4.40 0.49 1.07
N LEU A 189 -5.40 1.23 0.60
CA LEU A 189 -6.78 1.13 1.09
C LEU A 189 -7.40 -0.23 0.75
N MET A 190 -7.01 -0.88 -0.35
CA MET A 190 -7.51 -2.21 -0.72
C MET A 190 -7.11 -3.31 0.27
N PHE A 191 -6.04 -3.14 1.04
CA PHE A 191 -5.62 -4.14 2.04
C PHE A 191 -6.62 -4.25 3.20
N LYS A 192 -7.27 -3.14 3.60
CA LYS A 192 -8.12 -3.14 4.80
C LYS A 192 -9.36 -2.25 4.63
N PRO A 193 -10.58 -2.83 4.57
CA PRO A 193 -11.84 -2.10 4.40
C PRO A 193 -12.20 -1.15 5.54
N GLU A 194 -11.63 -1.29 6.73
CA GLU A 194 -11.99 -0.46 7.89
C GLU A 194 -11.23 0.87 7.92
N TYR A 195 -10.22 1.03 7.05
CA TYR A 195 -9.43 2.25 6.85
C TYR A 195 -8.99 2.89 8.18
N THR A 196 -8.32 2.11 9.01
CA THR A 196 -7.79 2.52 10.33
C THR A 196 -6.51 3.34 10.21
N GLY A 197 -5.90 3.38 9.02
CA GLY A 197 -4.62 4.03 8.74
C GLY A 197 -3.40 3.14 8.98
N PHE A 198 -3.63 1.92 9.51
CA PHE A 198 -2.64 0.87 9.65
C PHE A 198 -3.12 -0.38 8.93
N VAL A 199 -2.17 -1.14 8.41
CA VAL A 199 -2.40 -2.43 7.76
C VAL A 199 -1.43 -3.43 8.39
N THR A 200 -1.95 -4.58 8.81
CA THR A 200 -1.13 -5.67 9.36
C THR A 200 -0.67 -6.59 8.24
N GLU A 201 0.26 -7.51 8.53
CA GLU A 201 0.67 -8.50 7.52
C GLU A 201 -0.50 -9.35 7.06
N GLU A 202 -1.33 -9.83 8.01
CA GLU A 202 -2.48 -10.68 7.73
C GLU A 202 -3.48 -9.99 6.78
N ASP A 203 -3.73 -8.69 7.00
CA ASP A 203 -4.57 -7.88 6.10
C ASP A 203 -4.05 -7.88 4.65
N THR A 204 -2.73 -7.93 4.45
CA THR A 204 -2.14 -7.90 3.09
C THR A 204 -2.14 -9.25 2.38
N LEU A 205 -2.26 -10.36 3.11
CA LEU A 205 -2.01 -11.70 2.57
C LEU A 205 -2.95 -12.06 1.44
N GLU A 206 -4.25 -11.80 1.60
CA GLU A 206 -5.25 -12.17 0.59
C GLU A 206 -4.95 -11.47 -0.75
N LEU A 207 -4.75 -10.15 -0.70
CA LEU A 207 -4.51 -9.35 -1.91
C LEU A 207 -3.15 -9.65 -2.55
N LEU A 208 -2.10 -9.89 -1.74
CA LEU A 208 -0.78 -10.22 -2.26
C LEU A 208 -0.73 -11.63 -2.85
N PHE A 209 -1.39 -12.60 -2.21
CA PHE A 209 -1.48 -13.97 -2.71
C PHE A 209 -2.15 -14.02 -4.08
N VAL A 210 -3.24 -13.26 -4.22
CA VAL A 210 -3.96 -13.07 -5.48
C VAL A 210 -3.07 -12.46 -6.56
N ARG A 211 -2.18 -11.53 -6.21
CA ARG A 211 -1.39 -10.78 -7.20
C ARG A 211 -0.09 -11.46 -7.63
N TYR A 212 0.64 -12.04 -6.69
CA TYR A 212 2.02 -12.51 -6.91
C TYR A 212 2.16 -14.03 -6.82
N SER A 213 1.06 -14.74 -6.53
CA SER A 213 1.05 -16.16 -6.21
C SER A 213 1.88 -16.50 -4.96
N ARG A 214 1.81 -17.75 -4.51
CA ARG A 214 2.52 -18.21 -3.31
C ARG A 214 4.05 -18.06 -3.41
N ALA A 215 4.62 -18.15 -4.60
CA ALA A 215 6.07 -18.18 -4.80
C ALA A 215 6.77 -16.85 -4.51
N HIS A 216 6.08 -15.73 -4.68
CA HIS A 216 6.63 -14.38 -4.50
C HIS A 216 5.96 -13.60 -3.36
N LEU A 217 5.11 -14.28 -2.59
CA LEU A 217 4.36 -13.65 -1.50
C LEU A 217 5.32 -13.09 -0.43
N ASP A 218 6.29 -13.89 0.00
CA ASP A 218 7.23 -13.50 1.05
C ASP A 218 8.13 -12.35 0.61
N ASP A 219 8.54 -12.31 -0.67
CA ASP A 219 9.33 -11.20 -1.23
C ASP A 219 8.56 -9.87 -1.14
N GLU A 220 7.25 -9.90 -1.41
CA GLU A 220 6.38 -8.73 -1.39
C GLU A 220 6.08 -8.28 0.05
N ILE A 221 5.86 -9.22 0.97
CA ILE A 221 5.72 -8.93 2.39
C ILE A 221 6.99 -8.27 2.92
N ASN A 222 8.17 -8.83 2.61
CA ASN A 222 9.45 -8.25 3.02
C ASN A 222 9.70 -6.88 2.36
N ALA A 223 9.23 -6.66 1.13
CA ALA A 223 9.33 -5.35 0.50
C ALA A 223 8.46 -4.28 1.20
N ILE A 224 7.29 -4.66 1.70
CA ILE A 224 6.35 -3.75 2.39
C ILE A 224 6.78 -3.56 3.85
N PHE A 225 6.97 -4.63 4.61
CA PHE A 225 7.21 -4.61 6.06
C PHE A 225 8.69 -4.63 6.45
N GLY A 226 9.59 -5.11 5.57
CA GLY A 226 11.02 -5.29 5.84
C GLY A 226 11.37 -6.69 6.36
N ASP A 227 12.67 -7.02 6.36
CA ASP A 227 13.20 -8.32 6.79
C ASP A 227 13.22 -8.53 8.31
N GLU A 228 13.09 -7.48 9.11
CA GLU A 228 13.20 -7.57 10.57
C GLU A 228 11.87 -8.00 11.21
N ARG A 229 11.71 -9.32 11.39
CA ARG A 229 11.06 -9.81 12.61
C ARG A 229 11.92 -9.34 13.78
N SER A 230 11.57 -8.21 14.38
CA SER A 230 12.26 -7.76 15.59
C SER A 230 12.25 -8.94 16.57
N PRO A 231 13.43 -9.44 17.00
CA PRO A 231 13.48 -10.38 18.11
C PRO A 231 13.15 -9.55 19.34
N ILE A 232 11.86 -9.35 19.57
CA ILE A 232 11.36 -8.93 20.87
C ILE A 232 11.59 -10.17 21.73
N GLY A 233 12.58 -10.06 22.62
CA GLY A 233 12.81 -11.08 23.63
C GLY A 233 11.50 -11.37 24.34
N ASN A 234 11.22 -12.66 24.47
CA ASN A 234 9.97 -13.29 24.94
C ASN A 234 8.90 -13.37 23.85
N ASP A 235 8.81 -14.57 23.26
CA ASP A 235 7.67 -15.36 22.76
C ASP A 235 6.28 -14.76 22.45
N ASP A 236 6.11 -13.44 22.44
CA ASP A 236 4.88 -12.77 22.10
C ASP A 236 4.99 -12.30 20.65
N PHE A 237 4.29 -13.00 19.77
CA PHE A 237 4.13 -12.70 18.35
C PHE A 237 3.43 -11.33 18.20
N VAL A 238 4.21 -10.23 18.22
CA VAL A 238 3.70 -8.92 17.86
C VAL A 238 3.57 -8.87 16.34
N GLU A 239 2.34 -8.81 15.85
CA GLU A 239 2.06 -8.70 14.43
C GLU A 239 2.65 -7.41 13.87
N ARG A 240 3.31 -7.50 12.70
CA ARG A 240 3.87 -6.30 12.05
C ARG A 240 2.73 -5.49 11.45
N GLU A 241 2.77 -4.19 11.69
CA GLU A 241 1.84 -3.23 11.10
C GLU A 241 2.63 -2.13 10.38
N ILE A 242 2.03 -1.55 9.34
CA ILE A 242 2.60 -0.42 8.61
C ILE A 242 1.56 0.69 8.45
N SER A 243 1.96 1.92 8.72
CA SER A 243 1.14 3.10 8.46
C SER A 243 1.25 3.55 7.00
N PHE A 244 0.24 4.27 6.49
CA PHE A 244 0.28 4.77 5.11
C PHE A 244 1.56 5.58 4.75
N PRO A 245 2.04 6.52 5.59
CA PRO A 245 3.26 7.26 5.28
C PRO A 245 4.51 6.38 5.22
N GLU A 246 4.61 5.36 6.07
CA GLU A 246 5.71 4.38 6.04
C GLU A 246 5.64 3.51 4.80
N TYR A 247 4.43 3.06 4.44
CA TYR A 247 4.19 2.31 3.21
C TYR A 247 4.65 3.09 1.97
N ILE A 248 4.28 4.38 1.85
CA ILE A 248 4.72 5.22 0.72
C ILE A 248 6.24 5.35 0.68
N LYS A 249 6.91 5.48 1.83
CA LYS A 249 8.37 5.53 1.91
C LYS A 249 8.98 4.24 1.34
N LYS A 250 8.50 3.07 1.77
CA LYS A 250 8.95 1.75 1.30
C LYS A 250 8.75 1.55 -0.20
N VAL A 251 7.56 1.89 -0.71
CA VAL A 251 7.25 1.81 -2.14
C VAL A 251 8.17 2.71 -2.97
N ASN A 252 8.43 3.94 -2.50
CA ASN A 252 9.33 4.86 -3.20
C ASN A 252 10.78 4.38 -3.16
N GLU A 253 11.25 3.86 -2.03
CA GLU A 253 12.58 3.25 -1.90
C GLU A 253 12.76 2.08 -2.87
N ARG A 254 11.77 1.19 -2.96
CA ARG A 254 11.75 0.08 -3.91
C ARG A 254 11.80 0.58 -5.36
N ALA A 255 10.94 1.53 -5.73
CA ALA A 255 10.90 2.07 -7.09
C ALA A 255 12.25 2.73 -7.49
N MET A 256 12.91 3.40 -6.55
CA MET A 256 14.23 3.99 -6.80
C MET A 256 15.33 2.94 -6.95
N LYS A 257 15.28 1.87 -6.14
CA LYS A 257 16.19 0.73 -6.25
C LYS A 257 16.07 0.02 -7.60
N GLU A 258 14.85 -0.34 -8.00
CA GLU A 258 14.57 -1.01 -9.29
C GLU A 258 15.02 -0.16 -10.49
N ARG A 259 14.80 1.17 -10.44
CA ARG A 259 15.28 2.09 -11.49
C ARG A 259 16.80 2.14 -11.56
N LYS A 260 17.49 2.09 -10.41
CA LYS A 260 18.95 2.09 -10.35
C LYS A 260 19.50 0.79 -10.95
N GLU A 261 18.97 -0.36 -10.52
CA GLU A 261 19.36 -1.68 -11.02
C GLU A 261 19.14 -1.80 -12.53
N ARG A 262 18.03 -1.28 -13.06
CA ARG A 262 17.76 -1.29 -14.50
C ARG A 262 18.77 -0.45 -15.29
N LYS A 263 19.18 0.71 -14.77
CA LYS A 263 20.21 1.56 -15.40
C LYS A 263 21.56 0.86 -15.41
N GLU A 264 21.92 0.21 -14.30
CA GLU A 264 23.16 -0.56 -14.20
C GLU A 264 23.17 -1.78 -15.14
N ALA A 265 22.05 -2.50 -15.23
CA ALA A 265 21.90 -3.63 -16.16
C ALA A 265 22.00 -3.18 -17.63
N LYS A 266 21.41 -2.02 -17.98
CA LYS A 266 21.55 -1.46 -19.32
C LYS A 266 23.00 -1.10 -19.62
N LYS A 267 23.69 -0.43 -18.68
CA LYS A 267 25.10 -0.07 -18.83
C LYS A 267 25.97 -1.31 -19.06
N LYS A 268 25.80 -2.36 -18.25
CA LYS A 268 26.54 -3.62 -18.41
C LYS A 268 26.32 -4.26 -19.78
N ARG A 269 25.07 -4.29 -20.26
CA ARG A 269 24.74 -4.82 -21.60
C ARG A 269 25.39 -4.00 -22.72
N ASP A 270 25.36 -2.67 -22.61
CA ASP A 270 25.96 -1.78 -23.60
C ASP A 270 27.50 -1.94 -23.60
N ASP A 271 28.12 -2.14 -22.42
CA ASP A 271 29.56 -2.41 -22.28
C ASP A 271 29.95 -3.79 -22.86
N GLU A 272 29.11 -4.83 -22.70
CA GLU A 272 29.32 -6.18 -23.28
C GLU A 272 29.20 -6.20 -24.81
N LEU A 273 28.31 -5.38 -25.40
CA LEU A 273 28.13 -5.30 -26.85
C LEU A 273 29.28 -4.58 -27.58
N MET A 274 30.13 -3.87 -26.84
CA MET A 274 31.26 -3.11 -27.37
C MET A 274 32.59 -3.89 -27.30
N GLN A 275 32.57 -5.12 -26.80
CA GLN A 275 33.72 -6.04 -26.72
C GLN A 275 33.62 -7.14 -27.80
#